data_AF-A0A397E716-F1
#
_entry.id   AF-A0A397E716-F1
#
_cell.length_a   1.000
_cell.length_b   1.000
_cell.length_c   1.000
_cell.angle_alpha   90.00
_cell.angle_beta   90.00
_cell.angle_gamma   90.00
#
_symmetry.space_group_name_H-M   'P 1'
#
loop_
_entity.id
_entity.type
_entity.pdbx_description
1 polymer ?
#
loop_
_entity_poly.entity_id
_entity_poly.type
_entity_poly.pdbx_seq_one_letter_code
_entity_poly.pdbx_strand_id
1 'polypeptide(L)'
;MLCPTDVTGKNPKCELAPDVINNSWGYGASSSTYQAVVDAWRAADIIPVFANGNGGSNCGTVYSPGDFKNVIGVGAVGFDDKLASFSSRGPTNDGRSKPDVSAPGNRVRSAWHTSNSAYNTISGTSMASPHVTGAIALYLNANKGAKYDDIYKAFTTTVDTDTLTPSNQNCGRGSNSKYPNNYYGFGRINVASAIGGGVEPPSFTSVPSPSKPSTSAPSTSDPATTTRRPFPSFPVTSSPSPSKPSTSAPSTSDPSTTTHRPFPTSPVTSSPPSTCNGCTGCYSPLINLCFPPEFGQAECAKLTDFQETWCGKQ
;
A
#
# COMPACT_ATOMS: atom_id res chain seq x y z
N MET A 1 -9.27 -3.60 -9.22
CA MET A 1 -8.70 -4.55 -10.22
C MET A 1 -8.70 -5.94 -9.59
N LEU A 2 -9.66 -6.80 -9.98
CA LEU A 2 -9.69 -8.22 -9.59
C LEU A 2 -9.42 -9.07 -10.83
N CYS A 3 -10.20 -8.87 -11.90
CA CYS A 3 -9.88 -9.37 -13.23
C CYS A 3 -9.45 -8.20 -14.13
N PRO A 4 -8.23 -8.20 -14.69
CA PRO A 4 -7.87 -7.30 -15.77
C PRO A 4 -8.79 -7.45 -16.99
N THR A 5 -9.04 -6.35 -17.69
CA THR A 5 -9.78 -6.31 -18.95
C THR A 5 -8.83 -6.06 -20.12
N ASP A 6 -9.33 -6.23 -21.35
CA ASP A 6 -8.62 -5.71 -22.51
C ASP A 6 -8.59 -4.17 -22.54
N VAL A 7 -7.85 -3.60 -23.50
CA VAL A 7 -7.69 -2.14 -23.67
C VAL A 7 -9.00 -1.38 -23.97
N THR A 8 -10.10 -2.09 -24.25
CA THR A 8 -11.44 -1.50 -24.45
C THR A 8 -12.29 -1.49 -23.17
N GLY A 9 -11.74 -2.00 -22.05
CA GLY A 9 -12.47 -2.16 -20.79
C GLY A 9 -13.43 -3.35 -20.79
N LYS A 10 -13.30 -4.28 -21.74
CA LYS A 10 -14.18 -5.45 -21.90
C LYS A 10 -13.41 -6.76 -21.70
N ASN A 11 -14.13 -7.87 -21.76
CA ASN A 11 -13.58 -9.23 -21.73
C ASN A 11 -12.66 -9.48 -20.51
N PRO A 12 -13.23 -9.58 -19.29
CA PRO A 12 -12.45 -9.81 -18.09
C PRO A 12 -11.66 -11.13 -18.19
N LYS A 13 -10.39 -11.08 -17.82
CA LYS A 13 -9.44 -12.20 -17.80
C LYS A 13 -8.96 -12.44 -16.37
N CYS A 14 -9.80 -13.12 -15.60
CA CYS A 14 -9.55 -13.40 -14.18
C CYS A 14 -8.33 -14.30 -13.96
N GLU A 15 -7.97 -15.11 -14.94
CA GLU A 15 -6.74 -15.89 -14.99
C GLU A 15 -5.46 -15.04 -15.05
N LEU A 16 -5.59 -13.73 -15.30
CA LEU A 16 -4.50 -12.74 -15.28
C LEU A 16 -4.54 -11.85 -14.03
N ALA A 17 -5.32 -12.21 -13.00
CA ALA A 17 -5.31 -11.50 -11.72
C ALA A 17 -3.89 -11.43 -11.13
N PRO A 18 -3.45 -10.27 -10.59
CA PRO A 18 -2.13 -10.14 -9.99
C PRO A 18 -2.09 -10.81 -8.61
N ASP A 19 -1.02 -11.55 -8.29
CA ASP A 19 -0.83 -12.09 -6.93
C ASP A 19 -0.60 -10.96 -5.90
N VAL A 20 0.03 -9.85 -6.31
CA VAL A 20 0.41 -8.74 -5.41
C VAL A 20 0.12 -7.40 -6.10
N ILE A 21 -0.50 -6.45 -5.38
CA ILE A 21 -0.72 -5.09 -5.86
C ILE A 21 0.04 -4.08 -5.00
N ASN A 22 0.97 -3.35 -5.62
CA ASN A 22 1.66 -2.23 -5.02
C ASN A 22 0.81 -0.94 -5.10
N ASN A 23 0.60 -0.29 -3.97
CA ASN A 23 -0.11 0.97 -3.84
C ASN A 23 0.81 2.04 -3.23
N SER A 24 1.63 2.67 -4.09
CA SER A 24 2.52 3.77 -3.71
C SER A 24 1.81 5.12 -3.46
N TRP A 25 0.55 5.09 -2.99
CA TRP A 25 -0.36 6.21 -2.81
C TRP A 25 -1.13 6.09 -1.48
N GLY A 26 -1.69 7.20 -1.01
CA GLY A 26 -2.52 7.28 0.19
C GLY A 26 -2.97 8.72 0.45
N TYR A 27 -4.02 8.90 1.26
CA TYR A 27 -4.62 10.20 1.54
C TYR A 27 -5.26 10.23 2.94
N GLY A 28 -5.21 11.39 3.59
CA GLY A 28 -5.80 11.60 4.92
C GLY A 28 -5.37 10.56 5.96
N ALA A 29 -6.24 10.27 6.92
CA ALA A 29 -6.13 9.12 7.82
C ALA A 29 -7.54 8.64 8.17
N SER A 30 -7.71 7.34 8.45
CA SER A 30 -9.00 6.72 8.82
C SER A 30 -10.14 6.94 7.84
N SER A 31 -9.86 6.84 6.55
CA SER A 31 -10.87 6.82 5.49
C SER A 31 -11.16 5.38 5.07
N SER A 32 -12.36 4.88 5.34
CA SER A 32 -12.79 3.52 4.97
C SER A 32 -13.23 3.37 3.50
N THR A 33 -13.08 4.41 2.67
CA THR A 33 -13.58 4.44 1.27
C THR A 33 -13.14 3.23 0.44
N TYR A 34 -11.87 2.82 0.59
CA TYR A 34 -11.31 1.68 -0.15
C TYR A 34 -11.36 0.35 0.61
N GLN A 35 -11.98 0.29 1.81
CA GLN A 35 -11.96 -0.91 2.65
C GLN A 35 -12.56 -2.11 1.91
N ALA A 36 -13.74 -1.94 1.31
CA ALA A 36 -14.37 -2.99 0.52
C ALA A 36 -13.50 -3.47 -0.66
N VAL A 37 -12.79 -2.57 -1.35
CA VAL A 37 -11.87 -2.93 -2.45
C VAL A 37 -10.69 -3.77 -1.94
N VAL A 38 -10.14 -3.41 -0.78
CA VAL A 38 -9.07 -4.17 -0.11
C VAL A 38 -9.58 -5.52 0.39
N ASP A 39 -10.77 -5.57 0.98
CA ASP A 39 -11.41 -6.81 1.43
C ASP A 39 -11.66 -7.75 0.24
N ALA A 40 -12.12 -7.20 -0.90
CA ALA A 40 -12.33 -7.93 -2.14
C ALA A 40 -11.02 -8.48 -2.73
N TRP A 41 -9.92 -7.70 -2.71
CA TRP A 41 -8.59 -8.20 -3.04
C TRP A 41 -8.17 -9.36 -2.14
N ARG A 42 -8.35 -9.21 -0.82
CA ARG A 42 -8.00 -10.23 0.17
C ARG A 42 -8.81 -11.52 0.01
N ALA A 43 -10.08 -11.42 -0.38
CA ALA A 43 -10.96 -12.56 -0.69
C ALA A 43 -10.59 -13.28 -1.98
N ALA A 44 -9.95 -12.58 -2.93
CA ALA A 44 -9.42 -13.15 -4.18
C ALA A 44 -7.94 -13.59 -4.07
N ASP A 45 -7.42 -13.76 -2.85
CA ASP A 45 -6.01 -14.07 -2.53
C ASP A 45 -4.96 -13.07 -3.05
N ILE A 46 -5.39 -11.89 -3.51
CA ILE A 46 -4.50 -10.81 -3.94
C ILE A 46 -3.91 -10.12 -2.71
N ILE A 47 -2.61 -9.84 -2.74
CA ILE A 47 -1.86 -9.25 -1.63
C ILE A 47 -1.75 -7.72 -1.78
N PRO A 48 -2.48 -6.91 -0.99
CA PRO A 48 -2.37 -5.46 -1.02
C PRO A 48 -1.17 -4.97 -0.18
N VAL A 49 -0.23 -4.32 -0.87
CA VAL A 49 0.90 -3.60 -0.26
C VAL A 49 0.68 -2.12 -0.44
N PHE A 50 0.83 -1.32 0.63
CA PHE A 50 0.59 0.11 0.64
C PHE A 50 1.77 0.88 1.22
N ALA A 51 2.05 2.06 0.66
CA ALA A 51 2.92 3.05 1.28
C ALA A 51 2.29 3.56 2.60
N ASN A 52 3.02 3.56 3.71
CA ASN A 52 2.48 3.98 5.01
C ASN A 52 2.17 5.49 5.11
N GLY A 53 2.69 6.29 4.18
CA GLY A 53 2.56 7.75 4.12
C GLY A 53 3.90 8.48 4.27
N ASN A 54 3.90 9.77 3.94
CA ASN A 54 5.06 10.65 4.02
C ASN A 54 4.81 11.85 4.97
N GLY A 55 3.95 11.67 5.97
CA GLY A 55 3.49 12.72 6.90
C GLY A 55 4.35 12.90 8.15
N GLY A 56 5.50 12.22 8.25
CA GLY A 56 6.43 12.36 9.37
C GLY A 56 7.02 13.79 9.51
N SER A 57 7.63 14.14 10.65
CA SER A 57 8.16 13.24 11.67
C SER A 57 7.23 12.91 12.85
N ASN A 58 6.01 13.46 12.89
CA ASN A 58 5.10 13.26 14.02
C ASN A 58 4.55 11.83 14.12
N CYS A 59 4.20 11.41 15.33
CA CYS A 59 3.40 10.22 15.59
C CYS A 59 1.96 10.42 15.05
N GLY A 60 1.24 9.34 14.76
CA GLY A 60 -0.16 9.43 14.30
C GLY A 60 -0.32 9.98 12.88
N THR A 61 0.65 9.71 12.00
CA THR A 61 0.73 10.30 10.65
C THR A 61 0.50 9.30 9.52
N VAL A 62 0.02 8.09 9.84
CA VAL A 62 -0.27 7.01 8.89
C VAL A 62 -1.41 7.40 7.95
N TYR A 63 -1.26 7.14 6.66
CA TYR A 63 -2.30 7.44 5.67
C TYR A 63 -3.17 6.23 5.34
N SER A 64 -4.44 6.47 5.01
CA SER A 64 -5.30 5.44 4.40
C SER A 64 -4.99 5.29 2.91
N PRO A 65 -5.10 4.09 2.32
CA PRO A 65 -5.45 2.79 2.94
C PRO A 65 -4.34 2.08 3.72
N GLY A 66 -3.12 2.62 3.81
CA GLY A 66 -1.99 1.99 4.51
C GLY A 66 -2.23 1.69 5.99
N ASP A 67 -3.16 2.42 6.63
CA ASP A 67 -3.63 2.18 8.00
C ASP A 67 -4.56 0.97 8.17
N PHE A 68 -5.03 0.32 7.09
CA PHE A 68 -5.99 -0.80 7.18
C PHE A 68 -5.39 -2.05 7.85
N LYS A 69 -6.26 -2.86 8.45
CA LYS A 69 -5.90 -4.09 9.20
C LYS A 69 -5.39 -5.23 8.31
N ASN A 70 -5.80 -5.23 7.04
CA ASN A 70 -5.61 -6.31 6.07
C ASN A 70 -4.80 -5.87 4.84
N VAL A 71 -3.91 -4.88 5.03
CA VAL A 71 -2.86 -4.51 4.08
C VAL A 71 -1.51 -4.52 4.75
N ILE A 72 -0.46 -4.75 3.95
CA ILE A 72 0.94 -4.56 4.37
C ILE A 72 1.30 -3.09 4.16
N GLY A 73 1.29 -2.30 5.23
CA GLY A 73 1.69 -0.90 5.27
C GLY A 73 3.20 -0.76 5.48
N VAL A 74 3.87 -0.04 4.58
CA VAL A 74 5.34 -0.05 4.47
C VAL A 74 5.98 1.29 4.84
N GLY A 75 6.85 1.27 5.85
CA GLY A 75 7.70 2.39 6.27
C GLY A 75 8.99 2.51 5.43
N ALA A 76 9.59 3.70 5.40
CA ALA A 76 10.78 3.99 4.62
C ALA A 76 12.03 4.16 5.49
N VAL A 77 13.08 3.37 5.23
CA VAL A 77 14.42 3.56 5.80
C VAL A 77 15.41 4.08 4.76
N GLY A 78 16.51 4.67 5.26
CA GLY A 78 17.71 4.98 4.48
C GLY A 78 18.67 3.80 4.34
N PHE A 79 19.78 4.04 3.64
CA PHE A 79 20.90 3.09 3.51
C PHE A 79 21.63 2.83 4.84
N ASP A 80 21.44 3.73 5.82
CA ASP A 80 21.99 3.68 7.17
C ASP A 80 20.98 3.11 8.18
N ASP A 81 19.96 2.39 7.70
CA ASP A 81 18.86 1.75 8.44
C ASP A 81 18.01 2.67 9.33
N LYS A 82 18.28 3.98 9.32
CA LYS A 82 17.46 4.97 10.01
C LYS A 82 16.12 5.14 9.31
N LEU A 83 15.05 5.21 10.10
CA LEU A 83 13.74 5.64 9.61
C LEU A 83 13.86 7.03 8.97
N ALA A 84 13.41 7.16 7.73
CA ALA A 84 13.40 8.42 7.03
C ALA A 84 12.52 9.44 7.77
N SER A 85 12.96 10.69 7.87
CA SER A 85 12.26 11.73 8.65
C SER A 85 10.78 11.85 8.24
N PHE A 86 10.51 11.86 6.93
CA PHE A 86 9.18 11.91 6.32
C PHE A 86 8.34 10.64 6.54
N SER A 87 8.92 9.47 6.82
CA SER A 87 8.15 8.21 6.88
C SER A 87 7.06 8.33 7.93
N SER A 88 5.79 8.13 7.55
CA SER A 88 4.69 8.19 8.51
C SER A 88 4.87 7.18 9.64
N ARG A 89 4.55 7.61 10.86
CA ARG A 89 4.65 6.83 12.11
C ARG A 89 3.27 6.55 12.66
N GLY A 90 3.12 5.39 13.30
CA GLY A 90 1.95 5.04 14.08
C GLY A 90 1.77 5.89 15.35
N PRO A 91 0.73 5.59 16.16
CA PRO A 91 -0.28 4.59 15.88
C PRO A 91 -1.21 5.02 14.74
N THR A 92 -2.06 4.13 14.27
CA THR A 92 -3.28 4.51 13.54
C THR A 92 -4.28 5.17 14.50
N ASN A 93 -5.32 5.85 14.01
CA ASN A 93 -6.28 6.52 14.91
C ASN A 93 -7.09 5.54 15.79
N ASP A 94 -7.22 4.28 15.38
CA ASP A 94 -7.77 3.17 16.20
C ASP A 94 -6.72 2.47 17.07
N GLY A 95 -5.54 3.04 17.24
CA GLY A 95 -4.51 2.60 18.20
C GLY A 95 -3.65 1.42 17.76
N ARG A 96 -3.85 0.87 16.55
CA ARG A 96 -3.00 -0.20 16.01
C ARG A 96 -1.60 0.31 15.66
N SER A 97 -0.65 -0.62 15.62
CA SER A 97 0.72 -0.31 15.20
C SER A 97 0.80 -0.27 13.68
N LYS A 98 1.42 0.78 13.13
CA LYS A 98 1.81 0.91 11.73
C LYS A 98 3.13 1.71 11.65
N PRO A 99 3.98 1.52 10.63
CA PRO A 99 3.88 0.53 9.55
C PRO A 99 3.91 -0.91 10.07
N ASP A 100 3.60 -1.90 9.24
CA ASP A 100 3.80 -3.31 9.61
C ASP A 100 5.27 -3.68 9.45
N VAL A 101 5.90 -3.25 8.36
CA VAL A 101 7.32 -3.49 8.07
C VAL A 101 7.97 -2.25 7.44
N SER A 102 9.30 -2.20 7.45
CA SER A 102 10.07 -1.14 6.80
C SER A 102 10.96 -1.68 5.68
N ALA A 103 11.19 -0.86 4.67
CA ALA A 103 12.04 -1.18 3.53
C ALA A 103 12.80 0.05 3.01
N PRO A 104 13.86 -0.12 2.18
CA PRO A 104 14.58 0.99 1.60
C PRO A 104 13.67 1.92 0.80
N GLY A 105 13.55 3.16 1.26
CA GLY A 105 12.64 4.16 0.70
C GLY A 105 13.20 5.58 0.66
N ASN A 106 14.40 5.83 1.20
CA ASN A 106 15.07 7.12 1.14
C ASN A 106 16.29 7.07 0.21
N ARG A 107 16.34 7.96 -0.79
CA ARG A 107 17.37 8.04 -1.84
C ARG A 107 17.48 6.74 -2.66
N VAL A 108 16.35 6.18 -3.07
CA VAL A 108 16.29 5.00 -3.94
C VAL A 108 16.41 5.44 -5.40
N ARG A 109 17.40 4.89 -6.11
CA ARG A 109 17.59 5.08 -7.56
C ARG A 109 16.74 4.06 -8.33
N SER A 110 15.90 4.54 -9.24
CA SER A 110 15.07 3.69 -10.12
C SER A 110 14.95 4.29 -11.52
N ALA A 111 14.33 3.54 -12.43
CA ALA A 111 14.00 4.02 -13.78
C ALA A 111 13.08 5.25 -13.73
N TRP A 112 13.15 6.10 -14.75
CA TRP A 112 12.41 7.35 -14.79
C TRP A 112 11.76 7.61 -16.15
N HIS A 113 10.59 8.26 -16.15
CA HIS A 113 9.71 8.36 -17.32
C HIS A 113 10.23 9.27 -18.45
N THR A 114 11.32 10.03 -18.24
CA THR A 114 11.78 11.03 -19.22
C THR A 114 12.55 10.44 -20.41
N SER A 115 13.05 9.20 -20.33
CA SER A 115 13.56 8.43 -21.48
C SER A 115 13.75 6.95 -21.12
N ASN A 116 13.91 6.09 -22.13
CA ASN A 116 14.16 4.65 -21.95
C ASN A 116 15.48 4.32 -21.19
N SER A 117 16.37 5.28 -21.02
CA SER A 117 17.64 5.15 -20.28
C SER A 117 17.71 6.05 -19.04
N ALA A 118 16.64 6.79 -18.73
CA ALA A 118 16.62 7.72 -17.62
C ALA A 118 16.50 6.98 -16.28
N TYR A 119 17.25 7.46 -15.30
CA TYR A 119 17.16 7.06 -13.91
C TYR A 119 17.02 8.31 -13.05
N ASN A 120 16.27 8.21 -11.97
CA ASN A 120 16.16 9.25 -10.96
C ASN A 120 16.32 8.66 -9.57
N THR A 121 16.77 9.46 -8.61
CA THR A 121 16.94 9.07 -7.21
C THR A 121 15.97 9.89 -6.37
N ILE A 122 14.96 9.22 -5.81
CA ILE A 122 13.88 9.87 -5.05
C ILE A 122 13.65 9.18 -3.71
N SER A 123 12.84 9.83 -2.86
CA SER A 123 12.53 9.37 -1.51
C SER A 123 11.03 9.36 -1.26
N GLY A 124 10.54 8.32 -0.59
CA GLY A 124 9.15 8.18 -0.15
C GLY A 124 8.86 6.76 0.33
N THR A 125 7.83 6.58 1.16
CA THR A 125 7.25 5.23 1.39
C THR A 125 6.71 4.63 0.09
N SER A 126 6.40 5.47 -0.90
CA SER A 126 6.16 5.12 -2.31
C SER A 126 7.31 4.34 -2.99
N MET A 127 8.55 4.41 -2.47
CA MET A 127 9.72 3.63 -2.95
C MET A 127 9.96 2.38 -2.10
N ALA A 128 9.53 2.39 -0.83
CA ALA A 128 9.62 1.24 0.07
C ALA A 128 8.53 0.19 -0.21
N SER A 129 7.30 0.62 -0.50
CA SER A 129 6.17 -0.25 -0.89
C SER A 129 6.49 -1.18 -2.07
N PRO A 130 7.05 -0.72 -3.21
CA PRO A 130 7.41 -1.61 -4.32
C PRO A 130 8.62 -2.50 -4.01
N HIS A 131 9.50 -2.10 -3.08
CA HIS A 131 10.55 -2.98 -2.55
C HIS A 131 9.95 -4.21 -1.85
N VAL A 132 8.96 -3.99 -0.97
CA VAL A 132 8.23 -5.09 -0.29
C VAL A 132 7.41 -5.89 -1.29
N THR A 133 6.77 -5.25 -2.27
CA THR A 133 6.01 -5.92 -3.33
C THR A 133 6.90 -6.89 -4.12
N GLY A 134 8.08 -6.45 -4.56
CA GLY A 134 9.05 -7.31 -5.26
C GLY A 134 9.58 -8.45 -4.39
N ALA A 135 9.81 -8.17 -3.10
CA ALA A 135 10.19 -9.21 -2.13
C ALA A 135 9.10 -10.27 -1.95
N ILE A 136 7.82 -9.88 -1.89
CA ILE A 136 6.69 -10.81 -1.80
C ILE A 136 6.58 -11.65 -3.09
N ALA A 137 6.81 -11.07 -4.27
CA ALA A 137 6.85 -11.82 -5.52
C ALA A 137 7.97 -12.89 -5.52
N LEU A 138 9.16 -12.59 -4.97
CA LEU A 138 10.22 -13.58 -4.76
C LEU A 138 9.80 -14.68 -3.76
N TYR A 139 9.14 -14.29 -2.67
CA TYR A 139 8.63 -15.24 -1.67
C TYR A 139 7.57 -16.19 -2.23
N LEU A 140 6.59 -15.66 -2.99
CA LEU A 140 5.59 -16.44 -3.71
C LEU A 140 6.20 -17.35 -4.78
N ASN A 141 7.34 -16.97 -5.35
CA ASN A 141 8.05 -17.84 -6.28
C ASN A 141 8.70 -19.04 -5.58
N ALA A 142 9.22 -18.87 -4.36
CA ALA A 142 9.74 -19.96 -3.54
C ALA A 142 8.62 -20.79 -2.87
N ASN A 143 7.54 -20.15 -2.45
CA ASN A 143 6.45 -20.72 -1.66
C ASN A 143 5.13 -20.68 -2.46
N LYS A 144 5.03 -21.54 -3.48
CA LYS A 144 3.85 -21.59 -4.36
C LYS A 144 2.57 -21.88 -3.57
N GLY A 145 1.55 -21.06 -3.79
CA GLY A 145 0.24 -21.19 -3.14
C GLY A 145 0.13 -20.55 -1.76
N ALA A 146 1.22 -19.98 -1.20
CA ALA A 146 1.18 -19.24 0.05
C ALA A 146 0.21 -18.04 -0.03
N LYS A 147 -0.52 -17.79 1.06
CA LYS A 147 -1.54 -16.73 1.14
C LYS A 147 -1.03 -15.55 1.97
N TYR A 148 -1.83 -14.49 2.06
CA TYR A 148 -1.49 -13.29 2.81
C TYR A 148 -1.01 -13.59 4.23
N ASP A 149 -1.65 -14.51 4.94
CA ASP A 149 -1.33 -14.75 6.34
C ASP A 149 0.04 -15.45 6.49
N ASP A 150 0.41 -16.32 5.54
CA ASP A 150 1.75 -16.93 5.45
C ASP A 150 2.81 -15.86 5.14
N ILE A 151 2.53 -15.00 4.16
CA ILE A 151 3.40 -13.90 3.73
C ILE A 151 3.60 -12.90 4.86
N TYR A 152 2.51 -12.43 5.47
CA TYR A 152 2.53 -11.48 6.57
C TYR A 152 3.30 -12.06 7.76
N LYS A 153 3.06 -13.34 8.10
CA LYS A 153 3.81 -14.04 9.15
C LYS A 153 5.30 -14.11 8.82
N ALA A 154 5.69 -14.54 7.62
CA ALA A 154 7.10 -14.57 7.22
C ALA A 154 7.73 -13.17 7.33
N PHE A 155 7.15 -12.19 6.65
CA PHE A 155 7.66 -10.82 6.56
C PHE A 155 7.64 -10.04 7.88
N THR A 156 6.94 -10.51 8.92
CA THR A 156 6.95 -9.89 10.26
C THR A 156 7.74 -10.68 11.31
N THR A 157 8.08 -11.95 11.05
CA THR A 157 8.87 -12.79 11.98
C THR A 157 10.32 -12.98 11.55
N THR A 158 10.67 -12.71 10.29
CA THR A 158 12.04 -12.81 9.76
C THR A 158 12.64 -11.46 9.40
N VAL A 159 12.33 -10.41 10.18
CA VAL A 159 12.82 -9.05 9.98
C VAL A 159 14.16 -8.81 10.67
N ASP A 160 14.97 -7.90 10.12
CA ASP A 160 16.16 -7.41 10.80
C ASP A 160 15.78 -6.25 11.75
N THR A 161 16.27 -6.32 13.00
CA THR A 161 16.07 -5.28 14.02
C THR A 161 17.37 -4.70 14.59
N ASP A 162 18.47 -5.43 14.55
CA ASP A 162 19.71 -5.11 15.28
C ASP A 162 20.41 -3.82 14.81
N THR A 163 20.23 -3.45 13.54
CA THR A 163 20.79 -2.23 12.94
C THR A 163 19.87 -1.01 13.06
N LEU A 164 18.63 -1.19 13.53
CA LEU A 164 17.61 -0.14 13.55
C LEU A 164 17.80 0.79 14.75
N THR A 165 17.99 2.07 14.50
CA THR A 165 18.11 3.09 15.56
C THR A 165 16.84 3.93 15.64
N PRO A 166 15.83 3.58 16.46
CA PRO A 166 14.68 4.44 16.70
C PRO A 166 15.06 5.72 17.45
N SER A 167 14.31 6.81 17.23
CA SER A 167 14.48 8.03 18.02
C SER A 167 13.89 7.86 19.44
N ASN A 168 14.17 8.83 20.31
CA ASN A 168 13.64 8.90 21.68
C ASN A 168 12.20 9.45 21.77
N GLN A 169 11.59 9.90 20.67
CA GLN A 169 10.21 10.40 20.65
C GLN A 169 9.25 9.23 20.90
N ASN A 170 8.53 9.24 22.01
CA ASN A 170 7.58 8.16 22.32
C ASN A 170 6.31 8.29 21.46
N CYS A 171 6.09 7.35 20.54
CA CYS A 171 4.87 7.27 19.74
C CYS A 171 3.88 6.21 20.28
N GLY A 172 3.96 5.85 21.56
CA GLY A 172 3.19 4.77 22.17
C GLY A 172 3.85 3.40 22.00
N ARG A 173 3.17 2.34 22.49
CA ARG A 173 3.66 0.94 22.55
C ARG A 173 4.89 0.67 23.42
N GLY A 174 5.38 1.65 24.18
CA GLY A 174 6.44 1.47 25.18
C GLY A 174 7.80 1.96 24.67
N SER A 175 8.86 1.18 24.89
CA SER A 175 10.18 1.52 24.34
C SER A 175 10.18 1.33 22.83
N ASN A 176 10.64 2.35 22.09
CA ASN A 176 10.77 2.24 20.64
C ASN A 176 11.78 1.16 20.21
N SER A 177 12.71 0.75 21.07
CA SER A 177 13.63 -0.37 20.82
C SER A 177 12.99 -1.75 21.00
N LYS A 178 11.71 -1.83 21.37
CA LYS A 178 10.94 -3.08 21.43
C LYS A 178 10.00 -3.18 20.22
N TYR A 179 10.06 -4.30 19.52
CA TYR A 179 9.28 -4.53 18.29
C TYR A 179 8.04 -5.40 18.57
N PRO A 180 6.94 -5.25 17.80
CA PRO A 180 6.70 -4.18 16.83
C PRO A 180 6.38 -2.83 17.49
N ASN A 181 6.90 -1.76 16.87
CA ASN A 181 6.76 -0.36 17.31
C ASN A 181 6.10 0.52 16.22
N ASN A 182 5.80 1.76 16.58
CA ASN A 182 5.19 2.75 15.69
C ASN A 182 6.19 3.48 14.75
N TYR A 183 7.44 3.02 14.68
CA TYR A 183 8.50 3.57 13.83
C TYR A 183 8.75 2.70 12.61
N TYR A 184 9.23 1.48 12.88
CA TYR A 184 9.68 0.53 11.88
C TYR A 184 8.67 -0.60 11.65
N GLY A 185 7.62 -0.68 12.47
CA GLY A 185 6.74 -1.84 12.54
C GLY A 185 7.43 -2.98 13.28
N PHE A 186 7.35 -4.18 12.72
CA PHE A 186 8.10 -5.35 13.20
C PHE A 186 9.60 -5.20 12.97
N GLY A 187 10.04 -4.55 11.89
CA GLY A 187 11.46 -4.34 11.57
C GLY A 187 11.69 -4.08 10.09
N ARG A 188 12.95 -4.15 9.63
CA ARG A 188 13.28 -4.08 8.20
C ARG A 188 13.07 -5.45 7.55
N ILE A 189 12.46 -5.51 6.37
CA ILE A 189 12.30 -6.78 5.66
C ILE A 189 13.65 -7.43 5.33
N ASN A 190 13.73 -8.76 5.47
CA ASN A 190 14.85 -9.56 5.02
C ASN A 190 14.31 -10.73 4.17
N VAL A 191 14.45 -10.62 2.85
CA VAL A 191 13.86 -11.55 1.89
C VAL A 191 14.50 -12.93 1.96
N ALA A 192 15.82 -12.99 2.19
CA ALA A 192 16.56 -14.25 2.29
C ALA A 192 16.14 -15.05 3.53
N SER A 193 15.91 -14.37 4.67
CA SER A 193 15.35 -14.98 5.87
C SER A 193 13.90 -15.40 5.66
N ALA A 194 13.07 -14.56 5.01
CA ALA A 194 11.65 -14.85 4.77
C ALA A 194 11.42 -16.12 3.94
N ILE A 195 12.27 -16.38 2.94
CA ILE A 195 12.20 -17.59 2.08
C ILE A 195 12.86 -18.84 2.69
N GLY A 196 13.23 -18.80 3.98
CA GLY A 196 13.77 -19.96 4.72
C GLY A 196 15.29 -19.95 4.96
N GLY A 197 15.96 -18.81 4.77
CA GLY A 197 17.36 -18.61 5.17
C GLY A 197 18.42 -19.32 4.31
N GLY A 198 18.01 -19.97 3.21
CA GLY A 198 18.88 -20.85 2.40
C GLY A 198 19.29 -20.34 1.02
N VAL A 199 18.99 -19.09 0.67
CA VAL A 199 19.39 -18.52 -0.63
C VAL A 199 20.69 -17.75 -0.46
N GLU A 200 21.81 -18.40 -0.77
CA GLU A 200 23.01 -17.67 -1.22
C GLU A 200 22.58 -16.70 -2.32
N PRO A 201 22.99 -15.41 -2.27
CA PRO A 201 22.75 -14.49 -3.38
C PRO A 201 23.26 -15.14 -4.67
N PRO A 202 22.52 -15.10 -5.78
CA PRO A 202 22.99 -15.68 -7.04
C PRO A 202 24.34 -15.07 -7.35
N SER A 203 25.39 -15.88 -7.26
CA SER A 203 26.76 -15.44 -7.42
C SER A 203 26.86 -14.75 -8.78
N PHE A 204 27.26 -13.48 -8.78
CA PHE A 204 27.27 -12.64 -9.98
C PHE A 204 28.32 -13.17 -10.97
N THR A 205 27.97 -14.21 -11.73
CA THR A 205 28.67 -14.59 -12.94
C THR A 205 28.65 -13.36 -13.83
N SER A 206 29.84 -12.83 -14.09
CA SER A 206 30.04 -11.50 -14.67
C SER A 206 29.14 -11.29 -15.88
N VAL A 207 28.15 -10.40 -15.74
CA VAL A 207 27.37 -9.92 -16.88
C VAL A 207 28.35 -9.45 -17.94
N PRO A 208 28.26 -9.94 -19.21
CA PRO A 208 29.15 -9.48 -20.25
C PRO A 208 29.06 -7.96 -20.35
N SER A 209 30.20 -7.28 -20.13
CA SER A 209 30.26 -5.83 -20.25
C SER A 209 29.74 -5.45 -21.64
N PRO A 210 28.77 -4.53 -21.75
CA PRO A 210 28.15 -4.22 -23.04
C PRO A 210 29.23 -3.74 -24.01
N SER A 211 29.41 -4.50 -25.09
CA SER A 211 30.41 -4.24 -26.11
C SER A 211 30.29 -2.81 -26.61
N LYS A 212 31.32 -1.99 -26.37
CA LYS A 212 31.40 -0.61 -26.84
C LYS A 212 31.10 -0.57 -28.34
N PRO A 213 30.12 0.23 -28.81
CA PRO A 213 29.83 0.32 -30.23
C PRO A 213 31.07 0.69 -31.03
N SER A 214 31.35 -0.07 -32.08
CA SER A 214 32.44 0.22 -33.02
C SER A 214 32.10 1.48 -33.81
N THR A 215 32.73 2.61 -33.46
CA THR A 215 32.63 3.84 -34.22
C THR A 215 33.51 3.78 -35.46
N SER A 216 33.01 3.18 -36.54
CA SER A 216 33.54 3.40 -37.89
C SER A 216 33.11 4.79 -38.38
N ALA A 217 33.98 5.78 -38.23
CA ALA A 217 33.74 7.14 -38.69
C ALA A 217 34.00 7.30 -40.20
N PRO A 218 33.12 8.01 -40.94
CA PRO A 218 33.48 8.65 -42.19
C PRO A 218 33.95 10.10 -41.91
N SER A 219 35.11 10.46 -42.46
CA SER A 219 35.60 11.85 -42.49
C SER A 219 34.82 12.67 -43.51
N THR A 220 34.52 13.96 -43.23
CA THR A 220 35.06 15.13 -43.97
C THR A 220 34.50 16.48 -43.47
N SER A 221 35.42 17.44 -43.26
CA SER A 221 35.29 18.91 -43.43
C SER A 221 34.12 19.70 -42.80
N ASP A 222 34.46 20.45 -41.75
CA ASP A 222 34.02 21.82 -41.39
C ASP A 222 34.12 22.83 -42.58
N PRO A 223 33.60 24.09 -42.55
CA PRO A 223 33.45 24.95 -41.35
C PRO A 223 32.19 25.87 -41.23
N ALA A 224 31.92 26.38 -40.01
CA ALA A 224 32.00 27.83 -39.67
C ALA A 224 31.24 28.28 -38.40
N THR A 225 32.01 28.68 -37.37
CA THR A 225 31.87 29.87 -36.51
C THR A 225 30.48 30.42 -36.13
N THR A 226 30.15 30.44 -34.81
CA THR A 226 29.60 31.63 -34.09
C THR A 226 29.80 31.55 -32.56
N THR A 227 30.78 32.32 -32.07
CA THR A 227 30.80 33.21 -30.89
C THR A 227 29.75 33.08 -29.75
N ARG A 228 30.22 32.71 -28.53
CA ARG A 228 29.94 33.31 -27.17
C ARG A 228 28.46 33.48 -26.73
N ARG A 229 28.00 33.01 -25.55
CA ARG A 229 28.31 33.47 -24.16
C ARG A 229 27.63 32.56 -23.10
N PRO A 230 28.04 32.59 -21.80
CA PRO A 230 27.43 31.79 -20.71
C PRO A 230 26.44 32.55 -19.79
N PHE A 231 25.79 31.80 -18.88
CA PHE A 231 24.86 32.17 -17.76
C PHE A 231 23.38 32.46 -18.14
N PRO A 232 22.38 32.32 -17.21
CA PRO A 232 22.51 32.25 -15.74
C PRO A 232 21.75 31.14 -14.98
N SER A 233 22.11 30.97 -13.70
CA SER A 233 21.32 30.26 -12.67
C SER A 233 20.45 31.25 -11.89
N PHE A 234 19.14 30.99 -11.72
CA PHE A 234 18.22 31.56 -10.69
C PHE A 234 16.92 30.72 -10.64
N PRO A 235 15.96 30.94 -9.72
CA PRO A 235 16.04 30.56 -8.31
C PRO A 235 14.90 29.60 -7.89
N VAL A 236 14.95 29.08 -6.66
CA VAL A 236 13.86 28.29 -6.05
C VAL A 236 12.70 29.21 -5.65
N THR A 237 11.45 28.82 -5.97
CA THR A 237 10.24 29.51 -5.48
C THR A 237 9.31 28.54 -4.73
N SER A 238 8.68 29.07 -3.67
CA SER A 238 7.89 28.33 -2.69
C SER A 238 6.39 28.27 -3.02
N SER A 239 5.72 27.26 -2.45
CA SER A 239 4.28 26.99 -2.61
C SER A 239 3.35 28.10 -2.09
N PRO A 240 2.14 28.25 -2.66
CA PRO A 240 1.02 28.93 -2.01
C PRO A 240 0.16 27.96 -1.17
N SER A 241 -0.44 28.49 -0.10
CA SER A 241 -1.33 27.79 0.84
C SER A 241 -2.81 28.10 0.56
N PRO A 242 -3.77 27.17 0.75
CA PRO A 242 -5.21 27.47 0.70
C PRO A 242 -5.84 27.80 2.07
N SER A 243 -6.80 28.71 2.02
CA SER A 243 -7.48 29.36 3.15
C SER A 243 -8.45 28.49 3.97
N LYS A 244 -8.65 28.92 5.23
CA LYS A 244 -9.62 28.43 6.23
C LYS A 244 -11.07 28.85 5.93
N PRO A 245 -12.09 27.98 6.14
CA PRO A 245 -13.49 28.40 6.32
C PRO A 245 -13.88 28.67 7.79
N SER A 246 -14.96 29.44 7.98
CA SER A 246 -15.38 30.05 9.24
C SER A 246 -16.14 29.14 10.22
N THR A 247 -16.03 29.48 11.50
CA THR A 247 -16.82 28.96 12.62
C THR A 247 -18.21 29.57 12.71
N SER A 248 -19.24 28.77 13.01
CA SER A 248 -20.46 29.24 13.68
C SER A 248 -21.20 28.10 14.40
N ALA A 249 -21.61 28.36 15.65
CA ALA A 249 -22.36 27.50 16.56
C ALA A 249 -22.88 28.39 17.73
N PRO A 250 -23.81 27.95 18.58
CA PRO A 250 -25.06 27.21 18.31
C PRO A 250 -26.26 27.80 19.10
N SER A 251 -27.34 27.01 19.23
CA SER A 251 -28.34 26.95 20.33
C SER A 251 -29.73 27.63 20.19
N THR A 252 -30.75 26.75 20.09
CA THR A 252 -32.13 26.72 20.68
C THR A 252 -32.81 25.40 20.21
N SER A 253 -33.84 24.81 20.83
CA SER A 253 -34.24 24.75 22.26
C SER A 253 -35.20 23.55 22.54
N ASP A 254 -35.26 23.14 23.81
CA ASP A 254 -36.12 22.15 24.52
C ASP A 254 -37.68 22.29 24.38
N PRO A 255 -38.53 21.42 24.98
CA PRO A 255 -38.45 19.96 25.28
C PRO A 255 -39.77 19.16 25.03
N SER A 256 -39.77 17.86 25.43
CA SER A 256 -40.94 16.94 25.64
C SER A 256 -41.58 16.31 24.39
N THR A 257 -42.13 15.09 24.39
CA THR A 257 -42.70 14.26 25.48
C THR A 257 -42.33 12.77 25.40
N THR A 258 -42.27 12.09 26.56
CA THR A 258 -42.07 10.64 26.67
C THR A 258 -43.40 9.90 26.66
N THR A 259 -43.60 8.95 25.73
CA THR A 259 -44.74 8.01 25.80
C THR A 259 -44.28 6.59 25.48
N HIS A 260 -44.18 5.73 26.51
CA HIS A 260 -43.96 4.29 26.31
C HIS A 260 -45.25 3.61 25.83
N ARG A 261 -45.14 2.71 24.84
CA ARG A 261 -46.10 1.61 24.62
C ARG A 261 -45.35 0.33 24.24
N PRO A 262 -45.91 -0.87 24.53
CA PRO A 262 -45.13 -2.10 24.63
C PRO A 262 -44.90 -2.80 23.29
N PHE A 263 -43.81 -3.57 23.23
CA PHE A 263 -43.53 -4.54 22.17
C PHE A 263 -44.54 -5.71 22.20
N PRO A 264 -45.07 -6.15 21.05
CA PRO A 264 -45.58 -7.51 20.91
C PRO A 264 -44.41 -8.47 20.68
N THR A 265 -44.25 -9.46 21.55
CA THR A 265 -43.35 -10.59 21.30
C THR A 265 -44.01 -11.62 20.38
N SER A 266 -43.44 -11.81 19.20
CA SER A 266 -43.71 -12.97 18.34
C SER A 266 -42.38 -13.59 17.91
N PRO A 267 -42.25 -14.93 17.86
CA PRO A 267 -40.99 -15.57 17.52
C PRO A 267 -40.63 -15.32 16.06
N VAL A 268 -39.44 -14.76 15.80
CA VAL A 268 -38.88 -14.67 14.46
C VAL A 268 -38.39 -16.06 14.06
N THR A 269 -39.17 -16.74 13.21
CA THR A 269 -38.74 -17.97 12.55
C THR A 269 -37.49 -17.66 11.72
N SER A 270 -36.38 -18.32 12.00
CA SER A 270 -35.13 -18.08 11.27
C SER A 270 -35.23 -18.62 9.84
N SER A 271 -35.48 -17.74 8.88
CA SER A 271 -35.32 -18.08 7.46
C SER A 271 -33.89 -18.59 7.21
N PRO A 272 -33.71 -19.66 6.39
CA PRO A 272 -32.40 -20.02 5.89
C PRO A 272 -31.82 -18.83 5.11
N PRO A 273 -30.49 -18.59 5.15
CA PRO A 273 -29.88 -17.54 4.34
C PRO A 273 -30.21 -17.79 2.86
N SER A 274 -30.67 -16.76 2.17
CA SER A 274 -30.95 -16.81 0.73
C SER A 274 -29.64 -17.00 -0.02
N THR A 275 -29.39 -18.22 -0.48
CA THR A 275 -28.22 -18.53 -1.30
C THR A 275 -28.50 -18.19 -2.76
N CYS A 276 -27.76 -17.24 -3.34
CA CYS A 276 -27.77 -16.99 -4.78
C CYS A 276 -26.44 -17.49 -5.36
N ASN A 277 -26.49 -18.28 -6.44
CA ASN A 277 -25.30 -18.89 -7.06
C ASN A 277 -24.41 -19.69 -6.09
N GLY A 278 -24.99 -20.26 -5.03
CA GLY A 278 -24.26 -20.99 -3.98
C GLY A 278 -23.57 -20.12 -2.93
N CYS A 279 -23.55 -18.79 -3.11
CA CYS A 279 -22.96 -17.85 -2.16
C CYS A 279 -23.94 -17.48 -1.04
N THR A 280 -23.43 -17.30 0.18
CA THR A 280 -24.19 -16.82 1.35
C THR A 280 -24.01 -15.32 1.63
N GLY A 281 -23.06 -14.66 0.96
CA GLY A 281 -22.72 -13.24 1.11
C GLY A 281 -23.01 -12.44 -0.15
N CYS A 282 -21.99 -11.78 -0.70
CA CYS A 282 -22.08 -11.14 -2.01
C CYS A 282 -21.37 -11.99 -3.07
N TYR A 283 -21.93 -12.00 -4.28
CA TYR A 283 -21.40 -12.73 -5.41
C TYR A 283 -21.07 -11.75 -6.52
N SER A 284 -19.86 -11.82 -7.08
CA SER A 284 -19.56 -11.04 -8.28
C SER A 284 -19.53 -11.94 -9.53
N PRO A 285 -20.56 -11.88 -10.41
CA PRO A 285 -20.52 -12.53 -11.73
C PRO A 285 -19.34 -12.10 -12.62
N LEU A 286 -18.78 -10.90 -12.42
CA LEU A 286 -17.63 -10.43 -13.22
C LEU A 286 -16.38 -11.31 -13.00
N ILE A 287 -16.23 -11.86 -11.79
CA ILE A 287 -15.02 -12.54 -11.34
C ILE A 287 -15.29 -13.98 -10.85
N ASN A 288 -16.56 -14.41 -10.88
CA ASN A 288 -17.06 -15.70 -10.39
C ASN A 288 -16.63 -16.03 -8.94
N LEU A 289 -16.69 -15.04 -8.05
CA LEU A 289 -16.28 -15.18 -6.64
C LEU A 289 -17.45 -14.92 -5.68
N CYS A 290 -17.60 -15.79 -4.69
CA CYS A 290 -18.35 -15.50 -3.48
C CYS A 290 -17.45 -14.69 -2.52
N PHE A 291 -17.81 -13.45 -2.21
CA PHE A 291 -17.23 -12.73 -1.10
C PHE A 291 -17.66 -13.34 0.25
N PRO A 292 -16.80 -13.25 1.28
CA PRO A 292 -17.12 -13.65 2.64
C PRO A 292 -18.49 -13.11 3.13
N PRO A 293 -19.17 -13.84 4.03
CA PRO A 293 -20.51 -13.46 4.52
C PRO A 293 -20.52 -12.21 5.41
N GLU A 294 -19.35 -11.69 5.81
CA GLU A 294 -19.21 -10.43 6.55
C GLU A 294 -19.45 -9.16 5.71
N PHE A 295 -19.58 -9.27 4.38
CA PHE A 295 -19.91 -8.14 3.51
C PHE A 295 -21.41 -7.88 3.53
N GLY A 296 -21.83 -6.77 4.15
CA GLY A 296 -23.22 -6.33 4.21
C GLY A 296 -23.69 -5.66 2.91
N GLN A 297 -24.99 -5.37 2.84
CA GLN A 297 -25.59 -4.74 1.65
C GLN A 297 -24.92 -3.40 1.29
N ALA A 298 -24.46 -2.65 2.31
CA ALA A 298 -23.81 -1.36 2.13
C ALA A 298 -22.33 -1.47 1.69
N GLU A 299 -21.63 -2.54 2.04
CA GLU A 299 -20.30 -2.86 1.51
C GLU A 299 -20.41 -3.24 0.03
N CYS A 300 -21.34 -4.12 -0.30
CA CYS A 300 -21.54 -4.63 -1.66
C CYS A 300 -22.06 -3.55 -2.62
N ALA A 301 -22.92 -2.65 -2.15
CA ALA A 301 -23.33 -1.48 -2.93
C ALA A 301 -22.18 -0.49 -3.23
N LYS A 302 -21.04 -0.55 -2.54
CA LYS A 302 -19.84 0.27 -2.84
C LYS A 302 -18.89 -0.41 -3.83
N LEU A 303 -19.05 -1.70 -4.06
CA LEU A 303 -18.20 -2.52 -4.92
C LEU A 303 -18.61 -2.42 -6.41
N THR A 304 -19.16 -1.29 -6.86
CA THR A 304 -19.79 -1.12 -8.18
C THR A 304 -18.91 -1.41 -9.39
N ASP A 305 -17.58 -1.33 -9.23
CA ASP A 305 -16.59 -1.69 -10.27
C ASP A 305 -16.53 -3.21 -10.51
N PHE A 306 -17.10 -3.98 -9.59
CA PHE A 306 -17.33 -5.40 -9.67
C PHE A 306 -18.84 -5.56 -9.88
N GLN A 307 -19.26 -6.28 -10.92
CA GLN A 307 -20.70 -6.54 -11.08
C GLN A 307 -21.10 -7.43 -9.90
N GLU A 308 -21.99 -6.98 -9.02
CA GLU A 308 -22.30 -7.61 -7.73
C GLU A 308 -23.74 -8.11 -7.63
N THR A 309 -23.97 -9.09 -6.77
CA THR A 309 -25.28 -9.60 -6.36
C THR A 309 -25.24 -9.92 -4.87
N TRP A 310 -26.04 -9.21 -4.07
CA TRP A 310 -26.16 -9.44 -2.63
C TRP A 310 -27.16 -10.58 -2.35
N CYS A 311 -26.76 -11.59 -1.57
CA CYS A 311 -27.56 -12.80 -1.29
C CYS A 311 -28.25 -12.72 0.09
N GLY A 312 -27.55 -12.20 1.10
CA GLY A 312 -28.11 -11.45 2.22
C GLY A 312 -28.66 -12.18 3.45
N LYS A 313 -28.65 -11.42 4.56
CA LYS A 313 -29.71 -11.30 5.57
C LYS A 313 -29.91 -9.81 5.86
N GLN A 314 -31.16 -9.37 6.02
CA GLN A 314 -31.53 -8.01 6.45
C GLN A 314 -31.24 -7.80 7.94
#